data_AF-A0A7Z9GCV4-F1
#
_entry.id   AF-A0A7Z9GCV4-F1
#
_cell.length_a   1.000
_cell.length_b   1.000
_cell.length_c   1.000
_cell.angle_alpha   90.00
_cell.angle_beta   90.00
_cell.angle_gamma   90.00
#
_symmetry.space_group_name_H-M   'P 1'
#
loop_
_entity.id
_entity.type
_entity.pdbx_description
1 polymer ?
#
loop_
_entity_poly.entity_id
_entity_poly.type
_entity_poly.pdbx_seq_one_letter_code
_entity_poly.pdbx_strand_id
1 'polypeptide(L)'
;MMKSSHTTQKPWCSQAARRQSMMKMRQLLRTVFFDWVDAEGHALLGICYGMQLIVHAKGGKVSQGSVKEYGRTPIDYKGQRINVWMSHGDEIEELPKGFKLVAKSDAGVPAAIEHESKPISALQFHPEVTHSEHGTEILKAFVDRSGIDTNWDMGSVITEQLKKITETVGKDEHVICALSGGVDSTVAATLVHQALGDRLHCVFVDHGLNRFEEGARVMKMFDEHLHLPVTKVDAADQFLGHLKGVTDPEKKRKIIGKKFI
;
A
#
# COMPACT_ATOMS: atom_id res chain seq x y z
N MET A 1 5.02 39.26 51.21
CA MET A 1 6.09 38.74 50.32
C MET A 1 5.55 37.54 49.57
N MET A 2 5.13 37.69 48.32
CA MET A 2 5.27 36.72 47.22
C MET A 2 4.55 37.25 45.98
N LYS A 3 5.25 37.10 44.85
CA LYS A 3 5.11 37.83 43.60
C LYS A 3 3.95 37.31 42.76
N SER A 4 3.14 38.21 42.17
CA SER A 4 2.28 37.90 41.03
C SER A 4 3.13 37.94 39.75
N SER A 5 3.42 36.78 39.16
CA SER A 5 4.07 36.67 37.86
C SER A 5 3.06 36.91 36.74
N HIS A 6 3.33 37.91 35.90
CA HIS A 6 2.68 38.09 34.62
C HIS A 6 3.04 36.93 33.68
N THR A 7 2.05 36.11 33.33
CA THR A 7 2.11 35.23 32.16
C THR A 7 1.54 35.98 30.96
N THR A 8 2.44 36.54 30.15
CA THR A 8 2.11 37.03 28.81
C THR A 8 1.70 35.84 27.93
N GLN A 9 0.41 35.74 27.61
CA GLN A 9 -0.06 34.85 26.54
C GLN A 9 0.60 35.27 25.23
N LYS A 10 1.45 34.38 24.67
CA LYS A 10 1.94 34.55 23.29
C LYS A 10 0.75 34.54 22.33
N PRO A 11 0.70 35.42 21.31
CA PRO A 11 -0.43 35.47 20.40
C PRO A 11 -0.49 34.16 19.61
N TRP A 12 -1.68 33.56 19.59
CA TRP A 12 -1.99 32.44 18.71
C TRP A 12 -1.68 32.82 17.26
N CYS A 13 -0.79 32.03 16.65
CA CYS A 13 -0.39 32.14 15.25
C CYS A 13 -1.64 32.26 14.36
N SER A 14 -1.79 33.40 13.67
CA SER A 14 -2.97 33.71 12.85
C SER A 14 -3.22 32.61 11.82
N GLN A 15 -4.49 32.38 11.43
CA GLN A 15 -4.83 31.42 10.38
C GLN A 15 -4.06 31.70 9.07
N ALA A 16 -3.70 32.96 8.81
CA ALA A 16 -2.84 33.36 7.70
C ALA A 16 -1.40 32.83 7.83
N ALA A 17 -0.79 32.91 9.02
CA ALA A 17 0.55 32.38 9.28
C ALA A 17 0.59 30.84 9.26
N ARG A 18 -0.47 30.16 9.73
CA ARG A 18 -0.64 28.70 9.57
C ARG A 18 -0.82 28.30 8.10
N ARG A 19 -1.57 29.08 7.31
CA ARG A 19 -1.71 28.88 5.85
C ARG A 19 -0.40 29.12 5.10
N GLN A 20 0.36 30.17 5.45
CA GLN A 20 1.68 30.44 4.89
C GLN A 20 2.72 29.38 5.28
N SER A 21 2.69 28.89 6.51
CA SER A 21 3.54 27.79 6.99
C SER A 21 3.19 26.48 6.29
N MET A 22 1.90 26.15 6.13
CA MET A 22 1.47 24.99 5.34
C MET A 22 1.76 25.15 3.84
N MET A 23 1.66 26.35 3.27
CA MET A 23 2.07 26.63 1.89
C MET A 23 3.58 26.47 1.72
N LYS A 24 4.40 27.01 2.63
CA LYS A 24 5.86 26.82 2.62
C LYS A 24 6.25 25.35 2.81
N MET A 25 5.59 24.61 3.70
CA MET A 25 5.82 23.17 3.89
C MET A 25 5.38 22.35 2.66
N ARG A 26 4.25 22.72 2.03
CA ARG A 26 3.80 22.13 0.76
C ARG A 26 4.72 22.47 -0.40
N GLN A 27 5.37 23.64 -0.39
CA GLN A 27 6.34 24.05 -1.40
C GLN A 27 7.68 23.33 -1.20
N LEU A 28 8.13 23.17 0.05
CA LEU A 28 9.31 22.38 0.42
C LEU A 28 9.16 20.90 0.07
N LEU A 29 8.01 20.28 0.34
CA LEU A 29 7.77 18.88 -0.05
C LEU A 29 7.62 18.71 -1.56
N ARG A 30 7.12 19.74 -2.28
CA ARG A 30 6.96 19.70 -3.74
C ARG A 30 8.27 19.89 -4.50
N THR A 31 9.26 20.65 -4.00
CA THR A 31 10.53 20.80 -4.72
C THR A 31 11.53 19.71 -4.32
N VAL A 32 11.65 19.39 -3.03
CA VAL A 32 12.70 18.47 -2.54
C VAL A 32 12.64 17.09 -3.20
N PHE A 33 11.45 16.50 -3.39
CA PHE A 33 11.35 15.20 -4.04
C PHE A 33 11.78 15.24 -5.52
N PHE A 34 11.24 16.16 -6.31
CA PHE A 34 11.55 16.20 -7.74
C PHE A 34 12.96 16.72 -8.02
N ASP A 35 13.51 17.57 -7.15
CA ASP A 35 14.90 18.01 -7.17
C ASP A 35 15.83 16.82 -6.85
N TRP A 36 15.48 15.99 -5.87
CA TRP A 36 16.22 14.77 -5.54
C TRP A 36 16.18 13.74 -6.68
N VAL A 37 15.00 13.49 -7.27
CA VAL A 37 14.88 12.62 -8.46
C VAL A 37 15.76 13.13 -9.61
N ASP A 38 15.79 14.45 -9.82
CA ASP A 38 16.63 15.05 -10.87
C ASP A 38 18.12 14.95 -10.57
N ALA A 39 18.52 15.12 -9.31
CA ALA A 39 19.91 15.10 -8.87
C ALA A 39 20.52 13.69 -8.91
N GLU A 40 19.77 12.68 -8.45
CA GLU A 40 20.21 11.28 -8.44
C GLU A 40 19.96 10.57 -9.77
N GLY A 41 19.16 11.16 -10.67
CA GLY A 41 18.85 10.57 -11.97
C GLY A 41 17.93 9.35 -11.91
N HIS A 42 17.14 9.21 -10.83
CA HIS A 42 16.23 8.08 -10.66
C HIS A 42 15.09 8.09 -11.69
N ALA A 43 14.67 6.88 -12.09
CA ALA A 43 13.48 6.73 -12.93
C ALA A 43 12.21 7.06 -12.14
N LEU A 44 11.26 7.71 -12.81
CA LEU A 44 10.01 8.16 -12.20
C LEU A 44 8.83 7.89 -13.13
N LEU A 45 7.81 7.20 -12.61
CA LEU A 45 6.52 7.00 -13.27
C LEU A 45 5.42 7.70 -12.47
N GLY A 46 4.75 8.68 -13.07
CA GLY A 46 3.54 9.29 -12.49
C GLY A 46 2.27 8.70 -13.09
N ILE A 47 1.36 8.19 -12.27
CA ILE A 47 0.08 7.61 -12.73
C ILE A 47 -1.08 8.50 -12.25
N CYS A 48 -2.00 8.84 -13.16
CA CYS A 48 -3.15 9.70 -12.92
C CYS A 48 -2.76 11.02 -12.23
N TYR A 49 -3.11 11.21 -10.97
CA TYR A 49 -2.71 12.39 -10.20
C TYR A 49 -1.17 12.56 -10.12
N GLY A 50 -0.40 11.46 -10.18
CA GLY A 50 1.05 11.51 -10.29
C GLY A 50 1.55 12.23 -11.55
N MET A 51 0.87 12.07 -12.68
CA MET A 51 1.16 12.81 -13.92
C MET A 51 0.92 14.30 -13.75
N GLN A 52 -0.21 14.67 -13.15
CA GLN A 52 -0.56 16.06 -12.86
C GLN A 52 0.45 16.71 -11.89
N LEU A 53 0.88 15.98 -10.86
CA LEU A 53 1.91 16.44 -9.94
C LEU A 53 3.26 16.67 -10.64
N ILE A 54 3.69 15.75 -11.51
CA ILE A 54 4.94 15.91 -12.27
C ILE A 54 4.87 17.15 -13.15
N VAL A 55 3.78 17.31 -13.90
CA VAL A 55 3.55 18.46 -14.79
C VAL A 55 3.60 19.76 -14.01
N HIS A 56 2.81 19.86 -12.94
CA HIS A 56 2.78 21.05 -12.09
C HIS A 56 4.14 21.34 -11.46
N ALA A 57 4.86 20.32 -10.97
CA ALA A 57 6.15 20.53 -10.31
C ALA A 57 7.26 20.94 -11.27
N LYS A 58 7.20 20.49 -12.53
CA LYS A 58 8.16 20.82 -13.59
C LYS A 58 7.80 22.10 -14.35
N GLY A 59 6.81 22.86 -13.87
CA GLY A 59 6.44 24.17 -14.42
C GLY A 59 5.44 24.15 -15.57
N GLY A 60 4.77 23.03 -15.82
CA GLY A 60 3.61 22.94 -16.71
C GLY A 60 2.31 23.38 -16.02
N LYS A 61 1.20 23.33 -16.77
CA LYS A 61 -0.12 23.77 -16.30
C LYS A 61 -1.12 22.62 -16.31
N VAL A 62 -1.82 22.45 -15.18
CA VAL A 62 -2.92 21.51 -15.01
C VAL A 62 -4.18 22.34 -14.75
N SER A 63 -5.29 21.97 -15.40
CA SER A 63 -6.58 22.64 -15.26
C SER A 63 -7.68 21.63 -14.96
N GLN A 64 -8.81 22.11 -14.45
CA GLN A 64 -9.98 21.26 -14.30
C GLN A 64 -10.50 20.89 -15.68
N GLY A 65 -10.55 19.59 -15.97
CA GLY A 65 -10.90 19.08 -17.29
C GLY A 65 -12.33 19.43 -17.67
N SER A 66 -12.51 19.83 -18.93
CA SER A 66 -13.84 20.08 -19.50
C SER A 66 -14.59 18.78 -19.80
N VAL A 67 -13.85 17.70 -20.03
CA VAL A 67 -14.34 16.34 -20.26
C VAL A 67 -13.84 15.45 -19.13
N LYS A 68 -14.73 14.65 -18.55
CA LYS A 68 -14.37 13.65 -17.55
C LYS A 68 -14.49 12.26 -18.16
N GLU A 69 -13.37 11.58 -18.32
CA GLU A 69 -13.34 10.21 -18.81
C GLU A 69 -13.07 9.27 -17.63
N TYR A 70 -14.07 8.44 -17.33
CA TYR A 70 -13.96 7.39 -16.32
C TYR A 70 -14.28 6.06 -16.98
N GLY A 71 -13.33 5.14 -16.94
CA GLY A 71 -13.46 3.80 -17.49
C GLY A 71 -12.72 3.60 -18.80
N ARG A 72 -13.16 2.58 -19.54
CA ARG A 72 -12.51 2.13 -20.77
C ARG A 72 -12.52 3.25 -21.81
N THR A 73 -11.34 3.73 -22.15
CA THR A 73 -11.13 4.87 -23.03
C THR A 73 -10.09 4.50 -24.08
N PRO A 74 -10.39 4.67 -25.38
CA PRO A 74 -9.42 4.47 -26.44
C PRO A 74 -8.42 5.64 -26.47
N ILE A 75 -7.14 5.31 -26.59
CA ILE A 75 -6.07 6.28 -26.80
C ILE A 75 -5.29 5.94 -28.07
N ASP A 76 -4.78 6.97 -28.73
CA ASP A 76 -3.83 6.85 -29.83
C ASP A 76 -2.40 6.94 -29.27
N TYR A 77 -1.66 5.84 -29.38
CA TYR A 77 -0.24 5.74 -29.10
C TYR A 77 0.50 5.57 -30.42
N LYS A 78 1.07 6.67 -30.94
CA LYS A 78 1.86 6.68 -32.19
C LYS A 78 1.13 6.04 -33.39
N GLY A 79 -0.17 6.33 -33.56
CA GLY A 79 -0.99 5.75 -34.63
C GLY A 79 -1.59 4.37 -34.32
N GLN A 80 -1.32 3.83 -33.13
CA GLN A 80 -1.95 2.59 -32.65
C GLN A 80 -3.02 2.91 -31.63
N ARG A 81 -4.23 2.40 -31.86
CA ARG A 81 -5.35 2.54 -30.94
C ARG A 81 -5.31 1.43 -29.89
N ILE A 82 -5.20 1.82 -28.62
CA ILE A 82 -5.21 0.91 -27.47
C ILE A 82 -6.28 1.33 -26.47
N ASN A 83 -6.90 0.37 -25.80
CA ASN A 83 -7.89 0.65 -24.77
C ASN A 83 -7.23 0.69 -23.39
N VAL A 84 -7.42 1.78 -22.67
CA VAL A 84 -6.90 1.97 -21.32
C VAL A 84 -8.00 2.32 -20.33
N TRP A 85 -7.73 2.17 -19.04
CA TRP A 85 -8.64 2.58 -17.98
C TRP A 85 -8.32 4.00 -17.51
N MET A 86 -9.07 4.98 -18.03
CA MET A 86 -8.96 6.38 -17.60
C MET A 86 -9.72 6.62 -16.30
N SER A 87 -9.19 7.51 -15.49
CA SER A 87 -9.91 8.06 -14.34
C SER A 87 -9.41 9.47 -14.08
N HIS A 88 -9.95 10.45 -14.81
CA HIS A 88 -9.50 11.83 -14.67
C HIS A 88 -10.65 12.82 -14.53
N GLY A 89 -10.39 13.84 -13.71
CA GLY A 89 -11.23 15.04 -13.62
C GLY A 89 -10.46 16.32 -13.97
N ASP A 90 -9.14 16.30 -13.82
CA ASP A 90 -8.21 17.38 -14.17
C ASP A 90 -7.32 16.90 -15.33
N GLU A 91 -6.96 17.81 -16.23
CA GLU A 91 -6.18 17.51 -17.43
C GLU A 91 -4.97 18.43 -17.58
N ILE A 92 -3.99 17.99 -18.37
CA ILE A 92 -2.82 18.81 -18.71
C ILE A 92 -3.24 19.85 -19.76
N GLU A 93 -3.06 21.12 -19.43
CA GLU A 93 -3.25 22.23 -20.36
C GLU A 93 -1.94 22.60 -21.07
N GLU A 94 -0.82 22.59 -20.33
CA GLU A 94 0.50 22.93 -20.87
C GLU A 94 1.56 21.95 -20.37
N LEU A 95 2.33 21.36 -21.30
CA LEU A 95 3.42 20.47 -20.96
C LEU A 95 4.63 21.28 -20.44
N PRO A 96 5.31 20.79 -19.38
CA PRO A 96 6.57 21.38 -18.95
C PRO A 96 7.66 21.22 -20.02
N LYS A 97 8.66 22.11 -20.02
CA LYS A 97 9.81 22.01 -20.93
C LYS A 97 10.54 20.67 -20.76
N GLY A 98 11.00 20.10 -21.87
CA GLY A 98 11.71 18.82 -21.90
C GLY A 98 10.81 17.60 -21.80
N PHE A 99 9.48 17.77 -21.83
CA PHE A 99 8.52 16.68 -21.97
C PHE A 99 7.87 16.70 -23.35
N LYS A 100 7.57 15.52 -23.87
CA LYS A 100 6.83 15.31 -25.11
C LYS A 100 5.55 14.51 -24.85
N LEU A 101 4.53 14.79 -25.65
CA LEU A 101 3.30 13.99 -25.69
C LEU A 101 3.58 12.66 -26.41
N VAL A 102 3.14 11.56 -25.80
CA VAL A 102 3.38 10.19 -26.29
C VAL A 102 2.09 9.50 -26.71
N ALA A 103 0.99 9.76 -26.00
CA ALA A 103 -0.33 9.27 -26.35
C ALA A 103 -1.41 10.29 -25.98
N LYS A 104 -2.56 10.24 -26.66
CA LYS A 104 -3.74 11.07 -26.37
C LYS A 104 -5.04 10.29 -26.52
N SER A 105 -6.09 10.66 -25.80
CA SER A 105 -7.43 10.10 -26.04
C SER A 105 -8.06 10.65 -27.32
N ASP A 106 -9.16 10.04 -27.77
CA ASP A 106 -9.98 10.54 -28.87
C ASP A 106 -10.50 11.97 -28.60
N ALA A 107 -10.72 12.32 -27.32
CA ALA A 107 -11.10 13.67 -26.89
C ALA A 107 -9.92 14.66 -26.91
N GLY A 108 -8.72 14.22 -27.28
CA GLY A 108 -7.50 15.03 -27.33
C GLY A 108 -6.78 15.17 -25.99
N VAL A 109 -7.24 14.50 -24.94
CA VAL A 109 -6.64 14.57 -23.59
C VAL A 109 -5.27 13.90 -23.61
N PRO A 110 -4.20 14.56 -23.11
CA PRO A 110 -2.90 13.94 -22.94
C PRO A 110 -2.98 12.66 -22.09
N ALA A 111 -2.75 11.51 -22.71
CA ALA A 111 -2.86 10.21 -22.06
C ALA A 111 -1.53 9.68 -21.53
N ALA A 112 -0.42 10.01 -22.21
CA ALA A 112 0.92 9.67 -21.77
C ALA A 112 1.91 10.75 -22.20
N ILE A 113 2.86 11.07 -21.31
CA ILE A 113 3.95 12.02 -21.57
C ILE A 113 5.28 11.40 -21.11
N GLU A 114 6.37 11.80 -21.74
CA GLU A 114 7.72 11.35 -21.38
C GLU A 114 8.70 12.51 -21.42
N HIS A 115 9.67 12.51 -20.51
CA HIS A 115 10.81 13.42 -20.57
C HIS A 115 11.77 12.98 -21.67
N GLU A 116 12.31 13.94 -22.42
CA GLU A 116 13.13 13.69 -23.61
C GLU A 116 14.49 13.06 -23.29
N SER A 117 15.16 13.52 -22.23
CA SER A 117 16.49 13.04 -21.82
C SER A 117 16.54 12.25 -20.50
N LYS A 118 15.50 12.30 -19.67
CA LYS A 118 15.48 11.66 -18.34
C LYS A 118 14.54 10.45 -18.30
N PRO A 119 14.75 9.47 -17.41
CA PRO A 119 13.87 8.30 -17.25
C PRO A 119 12.55 8.64 -16.53
N ILE A 120 11.90 9.74 -16.92
CA ILE A 120 10.65 10.21 -16.33
C ILE A 120 9.52 10.01 -17.34
N SER A 121 8.49 9.27 -16.95
CA SER A 121 7.29 9.02 -17.75
C SER A 121 6.06 9.29 -16.91
N ALA A 122 4.95 9.63 -17.54
CA ALA A 122 3.70 9.80 -16.82
C ALA A 122 2.48 9.43 -17.67
N LEU A 123 1.47 8.85 -17.02
CA LEU A 123 0.29 8.26 -17.63
C LEU A 123 -0.96 8.83 -16.94
N GLN A 124 -1.98 9.20 -17.71
CA GLN A 124 -3.25 9.70 -17.17
C GLN A 124 -4.22 8.54 -16.85
N PHE A 125 -3.94 7.35 -17.39
CA PHE A 125 -4.67 6.10 -17.16
C PHE A 125 -3.95 5.19 -16.17
N HIS A 126 -4.65 4.15 -15.71
CA HIS A 126 -4.16 3.17 -14.74
C HIS A 126 -3.63 1.89 -15.42
N PRO A 127 -2.31 1.73 -15.64
CA PRO A 127 -1.75 0.50 -16.22
C PRO A 127 -1.80 -0.71 -15.26
N GLU A 128 -2.01 -0.48 -13.96
CA GLU A 128 -2.05 -1.52 -12.93
C GLU A 128 -3.36 -2.34 -12.92
N VAL A 129 -4.41 -1.86 -13.59
CA VAL A 129 -5.68 -2.58 -13.68
C VAL A 129 -5.77 -3.40 -14.95
N THR A 130 -6.38 -4.59 -14.83
CA THR A 130 -6.56 -5.54 -15.95
C THR A 130 -7.39 -5.01 -17.11
N HIS A 131 -8.12 -3.91 -16.90
CA HIS A 131 -8.91 -3.25 -17.94
C HIS A 131 -8.05 -2.46 -18.94
N SER A 132 -6.80 -2.16 -18.61
CA SER A 132 -5.86 -1.50 -19.52
C SER A 132 -5.11 -2.53 -20.35
N GLU A 133 -5.25 -2.45 -21.67
CA GLU A 133 -4.45 -3.25 -22.60
C GLU A 133 -2.97 -2.91 -22.41
N HIS A 134 -2.13 -3.95 -22.42
CA HIS A 134 -0.68 -3.84 -22.23
C HIS A 134 -0.23 -3.21 -20.89
N GLY A 135 -1.10 -3.12 -19.88
CA GLY A 135 -0.79 -2.47 -18.61
C GLY A 135 0.42 -3.06 -17.88
N THR A 136 0.47 -4.39 -17.78
CA THR A 136 1.62 -5.11 -17.19
C THR A 136 2.90 -4.89 -17.98
N GLU A 137 2.83 -4.89 -19.32
CA GLU A 137 3.96 -4.65 -20.20
C GLU A 137 4.51 -3.22 -20.08
N ILE A 138 3.62 -2.24 -19.91
CA ILE A 138 4.00 -0.84 -19.65
C ILE A 138 4.74 -0.72 -18.31
N LEU A 139 4.21 -1.34 -17.25
CA LEU A 139 4.86 -1.35 -15.93
C LEU A 139 6.21 -2.07 -15.99
N LYS A 140 6.28 -3.20 -16.69
CA LYS A 140 7.54 -3.93 -16.89
C LYS A 140 8.57 -3.09 -17.65
N ALA A 141 8.19 -2.45 -18.74
CA ALA A 141 9.07 -1.58 -19.51
C ALA A 141 9.60 -0.41 -18.67
N PHE A 142 8.79 0.13 -17.74
CA PHE A 142 9.25 1.14 -16.79
C PHE A 142 10.28 0.58 -15.80
N VAL A 143 10.02 -0.60 -15.20
CA VAL A 143 10.97 -1.26 -14.30
C VAL A 143 12.29 -1.56 -15.02
N ASP A 144 12.22 -2.09 -16.25
CA ASP A 144 13.41 -2.35 -17.08
C ASP A 144 14.20 -1.05 -17.34
N ARG A 145 13.50 0.06 -17.65
CA ARG A 145 14.12 1.39 -17.84
C ARG A 145 14.70 1.96 -16.55
N SER A 146 14.19 1.56 -15.39
CA SER A 146 14.68 2.04 -14.09
C SER A 146 16.04 1.47 -13.72
N GLY A 147 16.47 0.38 -14.36
CA GLY A 147 17.73 -0.30 -14.07
C GLY A 147 17.75 -1.01 -12.71
N ILE A 148 16.58 -1.23 -12.10
CA ILE A 148 16.44 -2.01 -10.87
C ILE A 148 16.47 -3.50 -11.22
N ASP A 149 17.24 -4.27 -10.45
CA ASP A 149 17.28 -5.72 -10.58
C ASP A 149 15.91 -6.35 -10.31
N THR A 150 15.41 -7.14 -11.25
CA THR A 150 14.15 -7.89 -11.12
C THR A 150 14.40 -9.30 -10.60
N ASN A 151 15.19 -9.44 -9.55
CA ASN A 151 15.59 -10.72 -8.95
C ASN A 151 14.79 -11.09 -7.69
N TRP A 152 13.69 -10.39 -7.43
CA TRP A 152 12.80 -10.71 -6.31
C TRP A 152 12.00 -11.98 -6.60
N ASP A 153 12.34 -13.06 -5.90
CA ASP A 153 11.65 -14.34 -5.98
C ASP A 153 11.33 -14.90 -4.59
N MET A 154 10.25 -15.69 -4.50
CA MET A 154 9.77 -16.21 -3.22
C MET A 154 10.76 -17.18 -2.55
N GLY A 155 11.60 -17.89 -3.30
CA GLY A 155 12.59 -18.83 -2.73
C GLY A 155 13.71 -18.09 -2.00
N SER A 156 14.25 -17.04 -2.61
CA SER A 156 15.23 -16.15 -1.97
C SER A 156 14.64 -15.49 -0.73
N VAL A 157 13.39 -15.02 -0.81
CA VAL A 157 12.67 -14.43 0.33
C VAL A 157 12.56 -15.41 1.48
N ILE A 158 12.13 -16.65 1.24
CA ILE A 158 12.02 -17.68 2.28
C ILE A 158 13.38 -17.88 2.96
N THR A 159 14.44 -18.04 2.17
CA THR A 159 15.80 -18.23 2.68
C THR A 159 16.25 -17.07 3.58
N GLU A 160 16.02 -15.84 3.13
CA GLU A 160 16.34 -14.63 3.88
C GLU A 160 15.53 -14.54 5.19
N GLN A 161 14.22 -14.83 5.14
CA GLN A 161 13.37 -14.76 6.32
C GLN A 161 13.73 -15.83 7.36
N LEU A 162 14.02 -17.07 6.95
CA LEU A 162 14.45 -18.13 7.86
C LEU A 162 15.72 -17.73 8.62
N LYS A 163 16.69 -17.15 7.90
CA LYS A 163 17.92 -16.61 8.50
C LYS A 163 17.61 -15.49 9.50
N LYS A 164 16.81 -14.50 9.09
CA LYS A 164 16.40 -13.38 9.96
C LYS A 164 15.71 -13.85 11.23
N ILE A 165 14.79 -14.81 11.13
CA ILE A 165 14.10 -15.39 12.30
C ILE A 165 15.11 -16.03 13.25
N THR A 166 16.03 -16.84 12.71
CA THR A 166 17.06 -17.54 13.50
C THR A 166 18.02 -16.58 14.19
N GLU A 167 18.39 -15.47 13.53
CA GLU A 167 19.29 -14.46 14.08
C GLU A 167 18.61 -13.54 15.10
N THR A 168 17.30 -13.31 14.93
CA THR A 168 16.52 -12.44 15.81
C THR A 168 16.16 -13.13 17.13
N VAL A 169 15.84 -14.42 17.07
CA VAL A 169 15.41 -15.19 18.25
C VAL A 169 16.61 -15.89 18.88
N GLY A 170 16.90 -15.55 20.14
CA GLY A 170 18.01 -16.15 20.88
C GLY A 170 17.93 -17.68 20.94
N LYS A 171 19.09 -18.33 21.18
CA LYS A 171 19.21 -19.80 21.10
C LYS A 171 18.22 -20.54 22.02
N ASP A 172 17.97 -19.98 23.19
CA ASP A 172 17.11 -20.57 24.24
C ASP A 172 15.75 -19.85 24.35
N GLU A 173 15.47 -18.90 23.45
CA GLU A 173 14.21 -18.17 23.43
C GLU A 173 13.12 -18.96 22.70
N HIS A 174 11.89 -18.80 23.18
CA HIS A 174 10.69 -19.42 22.63
C HIS A 174 9.76 -18.36 22.06
N VAL A 175 8.99 -18.74 21.04
CA VAL A 175 8.08 -17.85 20.33
C VAL A 175 6.65 -18.37 20.47
N ILE A 176 5.69 -17.47 20.66
CA ILE A 176 4.27 -17.78 20.60
C ILE A 176 3.66 -17.28 19.28
N CYS A 177 2.72 -18.03 18.71
CA CYS A 177 1.97 -17.61 17.53
C CYS A 177 0.48 -17.88 17.71
N ALA A 178 -0.34 -16.83 17.57
CA ALA A 178 -1.78 -16.97 17.53
C ALA A 178 -2.22 -17.37 16.12
N LEU A 179 -2.76 -18.59 15.98
CA LEU A 179 -3.30 -19.10 14.74
C LEU A 179 -4.80 -18.81 14.67
N SER A 180 -5.24 -18.17 13.59
CA SER A 180 -6.66 -17.95 13.31
C SER A 180 -7.26 -19.00 12.36
N GLY A 181 -6.40 -19.80 11.71
CA GLY A 181 -6.78 -20.62 10.55
C GLY A 181 -6.67 -19.86 9.21
N GLY A 182 -6.37 -18.55 9.25
CA GLY A 182 -6.09 -17.75 8.06
C GLY A 182 -4.67 -17.94 7.52
N VAL A 183 -4.52 -17.78 6.20
CA VAL A 183 -3.28 -18.01 5.43
C VAL A 183 -2.08 -17.28 6.05
N ASP A 184 -2.24 -16.00 6.41
CA ASP A 184 -1.12 -15.19 6.93
C ASP A 184 -0.51 -15.79 8.19
N SER A 185 -1.34 -16.11 9.19
CA SER A 185 -0.89 -16.70 10.46
C SER A 185 -0.29 -18.08 10.27
N THR A 186 -0.85 -18.87 9.34
CA THR A 186 -0.35 -20.20 9.03
C THR A 186 1.01 -20.15 8.32
N VAL A 187 1.19 -19.30 7.31
CA VAL A 187 2.48 -19.12 6.64
C VAL A 187 3.54 -18.61 7.61
N ALA A 188 3.18 -17.64 8.47
CA ALA A 188 4.09 -17.15 9.51
C ALA A 188 4.52 -18.27 10.46
N ALA A 189 3.57 -19.06 11.00
CA ALA A 189 3.87 -20.16 11.90
C ALA A 189 4.73 -21.24 11.21
N THR A 190 4.45 -21.58 9.95
CA THR A 190 5.26 -22.56 9.20
C THR A 190 6.70 -22.09 9.02
N LEU A 191 6.92 -20.84 8.64
CA LEU A 191 8.28 -20.30 8.49
C LEU A 191 9.02 -20.27 9.83
N VAL A 192 8.35 -19.85 10.91
CA VAL A 192 8.97 -19.81 12.24
C VAL A 192 9.25 -21.22 12.76
N HIS A 193 8.35 -22.18 12.54
CA HIS A 193 8.57 -23.58 12.92
C HIS A 193 9.73 -24.20 12.14
N GLN A 194 9.83 -23.92 10.84
CA GLN A 194 10.96 -24.37 10.03
C GLN A 194 12.30 -23.81 10.54
N ALA A 195 12.32 -22.58 11.07
CA ALA A 195 13.52 -21.96 11.62
C ALA A 195 13.86 -22.40 13.05
N LEU A 196 12.84 -22.59 13.91
CA LEU A 196 13.03 -22.73 15.36
C LEU A 196 12.59 -24.10 15.93
N GLY A 197 11.90 -24.92 15.14
CA GLY A 197 11.35 -26.21 15.56
C GLY A 197 10.36 -26.08 16.72
N ASP A 198 10.54 -26.92 17.73
CA ASP A 198 9.68 -27.02 18.94
C ASP A 198 9.75 -25.79 19.86
N ARG A 199 10.57 -24.79 19.52
CA ARG A 199 10.58 -23.51 20.25
C ARG A 199 9.43 -22.59 19.86
N LEU A 200 8.67 -22.94 18.81
CA LEU A 200 7.41 -22.30 18.48
C LEU A 200 6.26 -22.94 19.28
N HIS A 201 5.40 -22.12 19.86
CA HIS A 201 4.17 -22.54 20.52
C HIS A 201 2.97 -21.85 19.85
N CYS A 202 2.13 -22.63 19.20
CA CYS A 202 0.96 -22.08 18.52
C CYS A 202 -0.30 -22.24 19.38
N VAL A 203 -1.18 -21.24 19.34
CA VAL A 203 -2.48 -21.30 20.01
C VAL A 203 -3.57 -21.00 18.99
N PHE A 204 -4.55 -21.90 18.89
CA PHE A 204 -5.77 -21.70 18.10
C PHE A 204 -6.97 -21.58 19.05
N VAL A 205 -7.65 -20.43 19.04
CA VAL A 205 -8.82 -20.17 19.89
C VAL A 205 -10.09 -20.35 19.06
N ASP A 206 -10.85 -21.40 19.36
CA ASP A 206 -12.15 -21.66 18.77
C ASP A 206 -13.22 -20.88 19.54
N HIS A 207 -13.53 -19.68 19.08
CA HIS A 207 -14.51 -18.79 19.69
C HIS A 207 -15.97 -19.14 19.31
N GLY A 208 -16.22 -20.24 18.59
CA GLY A 208 -17.57 -20.67 18.23
C GLY A 208 -18.27 -19.83 17.17
N LEU A 209 -17.54 -18.96 16.47
CA LEU A 209 -18.08 -18.12 15.37
C LEU A 209 -17.39 -18.43 14.02
N ASN A 210 -16.69 -19.55 13.97
CA ASN A 210 -16.01 -20.03 12.77
C ASN A 210 -17.02 -20.63 11.78
N ARG A 211 -16.60 -20.85 10.54
CA ARG A 211 -17.41 -21.58 9.55
C ARG A 211 -17.64 -23.01 10.02
N PHE A 212 -18.66 -23.66 9.44
CA PHE A 212 -18.99 -25.05 9.72
C PHE A 212 -17.72 -25.94 9.70
N GLU A 213 -17.47 -26.65 10.80
CA GLU A 213 -16.33 -27.56 10.99
C GLU A 213 -14.93 -26.96 10.73
N GLU A 214 -14.78 -25.63 10.73
CA GLU A 214 -13.49 -24.99 10.45
C GLU A 214 -12.44 -25.33 11.49
N GLY A 215 -12.78 -25.30 12.79
CA GLY A 215 -11.84 -25.66 13.85
C GLY A 215 -11.28 -27.08 13.72
N ALA A 216 -12.09 -28.06 13.31
CA ALA A 216 -11.63 -29.43 13.08
C ALA A 216 -10.71 -29.52 11.84
N ARG A 217 -11.11 -28.88 10.73
CA ARG A 217 -10.34 -28.87 9.48
C ARG A 217 -8.99 -28.17 9.64
N VAL A 218 -8.96 -27.06 10.35
CA VAL A 218 -7.76 -26.27 10.64
C VAL A 218 -6.79 -27.08 11.52
N MET A 219 -7.27 -27.70 12.59
CA MET A 219 -6.42 -28.56 13.43
C MET A 219 -5.87 -29.76 12.65
N LYS A 220 -6.69 -30.40 11.81
CA LYS A 220 -6.24 -31.50 10.95
C LYS A 220 -5.12 -31.07 10.01
N MET A 221 -5.24 -29.89 9.39
CA MET A 221 -4.20 -29.34 8.52
C MET A 221 -2.90 -29.07 9.30
N PHE A 222 -3.00 -28.49 10.50
CA PHE A 222 -1.84 -28.21 11.33
C PHE A 222 -1.11 -29.48 11.77
N ASP A 223 -1.84 -30.54 12.10
CA ASP A 223 -1.26 -31.80 12.59
C ASP A 223 -0.74 -32.68 11.45
N GLU A 224 -1.57 -32.97 10.43
CA GLU A 224 -1.26 -33.97 9.40
C GLU A 224 -0.37 -33.45 8.26
N HIS A 225 -0.39 -32.14 7.98
CA HIS A 225 0.29 -31.58 6.81
C HIS A 225 1.42 -30.61 7.14
N LEU A 226 1.29 -29.85 8.24
CA LEU A 226 2.25 -28.81 8.61
C LEU A 226 3.07 -29.16 9.86
N HIS A 227 2.63 -30.17 10.62
CA HIS A 227 3.23 -30.62 11.88
C HIS A 227 3.51 -29.49 12.88
N LEU A 228 2.60 -28.51 12.95
CA LEU A 228 2.74 -27.36 13.84
C LEU A 228 2.36 -27.72 15.29
N PRO A 229 3.11 -27.23 16.29
CA PRO A 229 2.80 -27.46 17.71
C PRO A 229 1.64 -26.57 18.17
N VAL A 230 0.40 -26.96 17.87
CA VAL A 230 -0.80 -26.15 18.11
C VAL A 230 -1.61 -26.62 19.32
N THR A 231 -1.81 -25.73 20.28
CA THR A 231 -2.79 -25.90 21.36
C THR A 231 -4.14 -25.34 20.93
N LYS A 232 -5.17 -26.19 20.87
CA LYS A 232 -6.56 -25.75 20.66
C LYS A 232 -7.19 -25.33 21.99
N VAL A 233 -7.77 -24.14 22.02
CA VAL A 233 -8.61 -23.64 23.11
C VAL A 233 -10.06 -23.56 22.62
N ASP A 234 -10.94 -24.36 23.20
CA ASP A 234 -12.39 -24.23 22.96
C ASP A 234 -12.95 -23.17 23.92
N ALA A 235 -13.39 -22.04 23.35
CA ALA A 235 -13.95 -20.90 24.07
C ALA A 235 -15.36 -20.54 23.59
N ALA A 236 -16.03 -21.42 22.83
CA ALA A 236 -17.31 -21.12 22.19
C ALA A 236 -18.37 -20.59 23.18
N ASP A 237 -18.58 -21.30 24.29
CA ASP A 237 -19.58 -20.91 25.30
C ASP A 237 -19.27 -19.56 25.94
N GLN A 238 -17.98 -19.25 26.15
CA GLN A 238 -17.58 -17.96 26.72
C GLN A 238 -17.93 -16.83 25.77
N PHE A 239 -17.57 -16.95 24.48
CA PHE A 239 -17.83 -15.91 23.50
C PHE A 239 -19.34 -15.73 23.26
N LEU A 240 -20.07 -16.83 23.04
CA LEU A 240 -21.51 -16.80 22.82
C LEU A 240 -22.27 -16.25 24.03
N GLY A 241 -21.83 -16.58 25.24
CA GLY A 241 -22.38 -16.02 26.48
C GLY A 241 -22.26 -14.50 26.56
N HIS A 242 -21.11 -13.93 26.18
CA HIS A 242 -20.90 -12.47 26.16
C HIS A 242 -21.63 -11.76 25.03
N LEU A 243 -21.99 -12.48 23.96
CA LEU A 243 -22.74 -11.94 22.82
C LEU A 243 -24.26 -12.03 22.99
N LYS A 244 -24.74 -12.70 24.04
CA LYS A 244 -26.17 -12.88 24.29
C LYS A 244 -26.88 -11.53 24.40
N GLY A 245 -27.87 -11.31 23.53
CA GLY A 245 -28.69 -10.08 23.52
C GLY A 245 -27.98 -8.85 22.94
N VAL A 246 -26.75 -8.97 22.45
CA VAL A 246 -26.03 -7.84 21.84
C VAL A 246 -26.41 -7.72 20.37
N THR A 247 -27.12 -6.65 20.02
CA THR A 247 -27.57 -6.38 18.64
C THR A 247 -26.67 -5.40 17.90
N ASP A 248 -26.06 -4.46 18.62
CA ASP A 248 -25.17 -3.43 18.07
C ASP A 248 -23.88 -4.08 17.50
N PRO A 249 -23.61 -3.92 16.19
CA PRO A 249 -22.48 -4.57 15.53
C PRO A 249 -21.11 -4.08 16.01
N GLU A 250 -20.99 -2.81 16.41
CA GLU A 250 -19.72 -2.28 16.95
C GLU A 250 -19.45 -2.84 18.34
N LYS A 251 -20.49 -2.94 19.17
CA LYS A 251 -20.39 -3.58 20.49
C LYS A 251 -20.01 -5.05 20.35
N LYS A 252 -20.59 -5.78 19.40
CA LYS A 252 -20.20 -7.18 19.11
C LYS A 252 -18.71 -7.28 18.78
N ARG A 253 -18.19 -6.42 17.89
CA ARG A 253 -16.76 -6.41 17.53
C ARG A 253 -15.86 -6.15 18.74
N LYS A 254 -16.21 -5.16 19.56
CA LYS A 254 -15.45 -4.82 20.79
C LYS A 254 -15.46 -5.96 21.81
N ILE A 255 -16.59 -6.64 21.98
CA ILE A 255 -16.70 -7.80 22.88
C ILE A 255 -15.83 -8.95 22.40
N ILE A 256 -15.93 -9.33 21.13
CA ILE A 256 -15.14 -10.43 20.55
C ILE A 256 -13.65 -10.13 20.68
N GLY A 257 -13.21 -8.95 20.25
CA GLY A 257 -11.79 -8.56 20.34
C GLY A 257 -11.28 -8.56 21.78
N LYS A 258 -12.05 -7.99 22.73
CA LYS A 258 -11.68 -7.98 24.15
C LYS A 258 -11.63 -9.36 24.79
N LYS A 259 -12.43 -10.32 24.31
CA LYS A 259 -12.47 -11.68 24.85
C LYS A 259 -11.40 -12.59 24.27
N PHE A 260 -10.91 -12.26 23.07
CA PHE A 260 -9.81 -12.98 22.43
C PHE A 260 -8.45 -12.62 23.05
N ILE A 261 -8.25 -11.35 23.44
CA ILE A 261 -7.08 -10.87 24.17
C ILE A 261 -7.16 -11.31 25.63
#